data_AF-A0A368GWE4-F1
#
_entry.id   AF-A0A368GWE4-F1
#
_cell.length_a   1.000
_cell.length_b   1.000
_cell.length_c   1.000
_cell.angle_alpha   90.00
_cell.angle_beta   90.00
_cell.angle_gamma   90.00
#
_symmetry.space_group_name_H-M   'P 1'
#
loop_
_entity.id
_entity.type
_entity.pdbx_description
1 polymer ?
#
loop_
_entity_poly.entity_id
_entity_poly.type
_entity_poly.pdbx_seq_one_letter_code
_entity_poly.pdbx_strand_id
1 'polypeptide(L)'
;MPDIELSSCYKAGIMNNHKGQKLITIDSDSRGMAIQPWTDIDFHILDDGVIDKVVIVVEAGTSNVIDCGKLQIHGNVSDWQRAINGGLDTIRVTVLHVIALLVTVLIFV
;
A
#
# COMPACT_ATOMS: atom_id res chain seq x y z
N MET A 1 -14.97 2.45 -19.41
CA MET A 1 -14.68 1.95 -18.05
C MET A 1 -13.87 0.69 -18.22
N PRO A 2 -12.67 0.56 -17.67
CA PRO A 2 -11.94 -0.69 -17.82
C PRO A 2 -12.62 -1.72 -16.92
N ASP A 3 -13.07 -2.80 -17.53
CA ASP A 3 -13.67 -3.94 -16.85
C ASP A 3 -12.68 -4.50 -15.84
N ILE A 4 -13.09 -4.52 -14.57
CA ILE A 4 -12.33 -5.21 -13.52
C ILE A 4 -12.45 -6.69 -13.86
N GLU A 5 -11.46 -7.24 -14.57
CA GLU A 5 -11.45 -8.68 -14.80
C GLU A 5 -11.36 -9.41 -13.45
N LEU A 6 -12.43 -10.13 -13.12
CA LEU A 6 -12.49 -11.15 -12.06
C LEU A 6 -11.35 -12.21 -12.17
N SER A 7 -10.62 -12.24 -13.29
CA SER A 7 -9.40 -13.03 -13.48
C SER A 7 -8.33 -12.76 -12.41
N SER A 8 -8.29 -11.54 -11.86
CA SER A 8 -7.35 -11.15 -10.81
C SER A 8 -7.61 -11.87 -9.49
N CYS A 9 -8.86 -12.21 -9.21
CA CYS A 9 -9.30 -12.81 -7.94
C CYS A 9 -9.25 -14.33 -7.99
N TYR A 10 -9.50 -14.91 -9.17
CA TYR A 10 -9.29 -16.34 -9.41
C TYR A 10 -7.81 -16.75 -9.18
N LYS A 11 -6.85 -15.87 -9.52
CA LYS A 11 -5.42 -16.10 -9.19
C LYS A 11 -5.12 -16.01 -7.70
N ALA A 12 -5.89 -15.22 -6.94
CA ALA A 12 -5.73 -15.11 -5.48
C ALA A 12 -6.23 -16.34 -4.73
N GLY A 13 -7.28 -17.02 -5.21
CA GLY A 13 -7.73 -18.32 -4.67
C GLY A 13 -6.70 -19.45 -4.78
N ILE A 14 -5.73 -19.31 -5.69
CA ILE A 14 -4.58 -20.23 -5.85
C ILE A 14 -3.39 -19.78 -4.97
N MET A 15 -3.44 -18.57 -4.40
CA MET A 15 -2.32 -17.98 -3.66
C MET A 15 -2.27 -18.50 -2.22
N ASN A 16 -1.68 -19.68 -2.09
CA ASN A 16 -1.34 -20.39 -0.86
C ASN A 16 -0.88 -19.46 0.30
N ASN A 17 -1.65 -19.46 1.38
CA ASN A 17 -1.37 -19.25 2.81
C ASN A 17 -0.32 -18.25 3.36
N HIS A 18 0.50 -17.51 2.59
CA HIS A 18 1.64 -16.80 3.19
C HIS A 18 2.07 -15.46 2.54
N LYS A 19 1.23 -14.80 1.73
CA LYS A 19 1.63 -13.52 1.10
C LYS A 19 0.78 -12.29 1.39
N GLY A 20 -0.35 -12.44 2.08
CA GLY A 20 -1.23 -11.32 2.43
C GLY A 20 -1.08 -10.91 3.89
N GLN A 21 -1.05 -9.61 4.15
CA GLN A 21 -1.23 -9.08 5.50
C GLN A 21 -2.73 -9.05 5.81
N LYS A 22 -3.13 -9.63 6.95
CA LYS A 22 -4.49 -9.47 7.46
C LYS A 22 -4.67 -8.02 7.92
N LEU A 23 -5.62 -7.32 7.31
CA LEU A 23 -5.89 -5.91 7.63
C LEU A 23 -6.86 -5.78 8.80
N ILE A 24 -8.06 -6.36 8.68
CA ILE A 24 -9.13 -6.27 9.68
C ILE A 24 -10.05 -7.49 9.59
N THR A 25 -10.78 -7.77 10.66
CA THR A 25 -11.94 -8.67 10.65
C THR A 25 -13.19 -7.84 10.89
N ILE A 26 -14.22 -8.07 10.07
CA ILE A 26 -15.50 -7.38 10.16
C ILE A 26 -16.58 -8.44 10.28
N ASP A 27 -17.46 -8.27 11.26
CA ASP A 27 -18.60 -9.16 11.45
C ASP A 27 -19.77 -8.70 10.58
N SER A 28 -20.41 -9.66 9.91
CA SER A 28 -21.64 -9.42 9.16
C SER A 28 -22.87 -9.52 10.06
N ASP A 29 -23.91 -8.77 9.72
CA ASP A 29 -25.23 -8.90 10.32
C ASP A 29 -25.95 -10.17 9.82
N SER A 30 -27.14 -10.45 10.35
CA SER A 30 -27.96 -11.60 9.97
C SER A 30 -28.42 -11.60 8.51
N ARG A 31 -28.20 -10.49 7.78
CA ARG A 31 -28.51 -10.34 6.35
C ARG A 31 -27.27 -10.44 5.47
N GLY A 32 -26.09 -10.68 6.06
CA GLY A 32 -24.82 -10.75 5.34
C GLY A 32 -24.20 -9.39 5.00
N MET A 33 -24.67 -8.30 5.61
CA MET A 33 -24.09 -6.97 5.44
C MET A 33 -23.06 -6.71 6.54
N ALA A 34 -21.89 -6.20 6.16
CA ALA A 34 -20.85 -5.79 7.10
C ALA A 34 -20.56 -4.30 6.89
N ILE A 35 -20.54 -3.51 7.97
CA ILE A 35 -20.22 -2.08 7.94
C ILE A 35 -19.17 -1.81 9.00
N GLN A 36 -18.00 -1.35 8.55
CA GLN A 36 -16.91 -0.94 9.43
C GLN A 36 -16.80 0.59 9.39
N PRO A 37 -16.85 1.30 10.54
CA PRO A 37 -16.54 2.72 10.62
C PRO A 37 -15.14 3.04 10.08
N TRP A 38 -14.89 4.31 9.74
CA TRP A 38 -13.59 4.67 9.20
C TRP A 38 -12.47 4.33 10.17
N THR A 39 -11.52 3.52 9.71
CA THR A 39 -10.46 2.95 10.52
C THR A 39 -9.16 3.13 9.76
N ASP A 40 -8.17 3.73 10.42
CA ASP A 40 -6.85 3.88 9.84
C ASP A 40 -6.13 2.53 9.85
N ILE A 41 -5.72 2.11 8.66
CA ILE A 41 -4.89 0.91 8.48
C ILE A 41 -3.48 1.40 8.21
N ASP A 42 -2.55 1.07 9.10
CA ASP A 42 -1.15 1.42 8.92
C ASP A 42 -0.55 0.57 7.81
N PHE A 43 -0.30 1.22 6.67
CA PHE A 43 0.51 0.68 5.58
C PHE A 43 1.84 1.41 5.60
N HIS A 44 2.95 0.69 5.70
CA HIS A 44 4.26 1.28 5.48
C HIS A 44 4.43 1.61 3.98
N ILE A 45 3.97 2.79 3.56
CA ILE A 45 3.89 3.23 2.15
C ILE A 45 5.24 3.12 1.40
N LEU A 46 6.37 3.18 2.11
CA LEU A 46 7.72 3.18 1.54
C LEU A 46 8.29 1.77 1.26
N ASP A 47 7.89 0.75 2.02
CA ASP A 47 8.29 -0.65 1.79
C ASP A 47 7.17 -1.46 1.11
N ASP A 48 5.93 -0.98 1.24
CA ASP A 48 4.73 -1.77 1.04
C ASP A 48 3.75 -1.07 0.09
N GLY A 49 4.26 -0.58 -1.05
CA GLY A 49 3.53 0.19 -2.05
C GLY A 49 2.09 -0.28 -2.27
N VAL A 50 1.13 0.61 -2.05
CA VAL A 50 -0.32 0.31 -2.12
C VAL A 50 -0.82 0.21 -3.57
N ILE A 51 -0.04 0.73 -4.53
CA ILE A 51 -0.33 0.66 -5.96
C ILE A 51 -0.33 -0.78 -6.44
N ASP A 52 -1.32 -1.12 -7.27
CA ASP A 52 -1.52 -2.44 -7.90
C ASP A 52 -1.75 -3.61 -6.92
N LYS A 53 -1.92 -3.33 -5.62
CA LYS A 53 -2.34 -4.34 -4.65
C LYS A 53 -3.83 -4.66 -4.80
N VAL A 54 -4.17 -5.90 -4.47
CA VAL A 54 -5.54 -6.41 -4.44
C VAL A 54 -5.91 -6.66 -2.98
N VAL A 55 -7.04 -6.10 -2.55
CA VAL A 55 -7.71 -6.48 -1.30
C VAL A 55 -8.63 -7.64 -1.60
N ILE A 56 -8.65 -8.63 -0.70
CA ILE A 56 -9.54 -9.77 -0.76
C ILE A 56 -10.36 -9.85 0.52
N VAL A 57 -11.60 -10.32 0.39
CA VAL A 57 -12.46 -10.67 1.51
C VAL A 57 -12.49 -12.19 1.60
N VAL A 58 -12.13 -12.71 2.77
CA VAL A 58 -12.07 -14.15 3.04
C VAL A 58 -13.10 -14.46 4.12
N GLU A 59 -13.91 -15.50 3.88
CA GLU A 59 -14.87 -15.98 4.86
C GLU A 59 -14.16 -16.52 6.12
N ALA A 60 -14.65 -16.15 7.30
CA ALA A 60 -14.03 -16.52 8.56
C ALA A 60 -14.09 -18.04 8.78
N GLY A 61 -12.94 -18.62 9.14
CA GLY A 61 -12.83 -20.07 9.40
C GLY A 61 -12.72 -20.93 8.14
N THR A 62 -12.84 -20.33 6.95
CA THR A 62 -12.53 -20.98 5.67
C THR A 62 -11.37 -20.25 4.99
N SER A 63 -10.89 -20.82 3.88
CA SER A 63 -9.92 -20.15 2.98
C SER A 63 -10.62 -19.63 1.73
N ASN A 64 -11.94 -19.44 1.78
CA ASN A 64 -12.73 -19.09 0.62
C ASN A 64 -12.74 -17.58 0.40
N VAL A 65 -12.32 -17.14 -0.79
CA VAL A 65 -12.35 -15.74 -1.21
C VAL A 65 -13.75 -15.42 -1.72
N ILE A 66 -14.46 -14.54 -1.02
CA ILE A 66 -15.84 -14.17 -1.36
C ILE A 66 -15.92 -12.91 -2.20
N ASP A 67 -14.95 -12.01 -2.09
CA ASP A 67 -14.88 -10.78 -2.87
C ASP A 67 -13.44 -10.25 -2.96
N CYS A 68 -13.22 -9.30 -3.87
CA CYS A 68 -11.91 -8.74 -4.16
C CYS A 68 -12.00 -7.37 -4.85
N GLY A 69 -10.99 -6.53 -4.64
CA GLY A 69 -10.90 -5.23 -5.30
C GLY A 69 -9.47 -4.75 -5.43
N LYS A 70 -9.16 -4.04 -6.53
CA LYS A 70 -7.88 -3.35 -6.68
C LYS A 70 -7.90 -2.05 -5.90
N LEU A 71 -6.83 -1.76 -5.18
CA LEU A 71 -6.65 -0.46 -4.58
C LEU A 71 -6.30 0.55 -5.66
N GLN A 72 -7.05 1.64 -5.71
CA GLN A 72 -6.80 2.74 -6.61
C GLN A 72 -6.60 4.01 -5.79
N ILE A 73 -5.64 4.83 -6.23
CA ILE A 73 -5.43 6.15 -5.65
C ILE A 73 -6.59 7.03 -6.10
N HIS A 74 -7.32 7.57 -5.13
CA HIS A 74 -8.32 8.58 -5.42
C HIS A 74 -7.62 9.93 -5.62
N GLY A 75 -7.37 10.30 -6.88
CA GLY A 75 -6.65 11.52 -7.25
C GLY A 75 -5.69 11.30 -8.42
N ASN A 76 -4.80 12.26 -8.65
CA ASN A 76 -3.78 12.13 -9.69
C ASN A 76 -2.59 11.30 -9.18
N VAL A 77 -2.27 10.22 -9.89
CA VAL A 77 -1.12 9.34 -9.58
C VAL A 77 0.20 10.13 -9.52
N SER A 78 0.35 11.17 -10.35
CA SER A 78 1.56 12.00 -10.35
C SER A 78 1.74 12.77 -9.04
N ASP A 79 0.65 13.21 -8.41
CA ASP A 79 0.71 13.91 -7.13
C ASP A 79 1.10 12.98 -5.99
N TRP A 80 0.60 11.74 -6.01
CA TRP A 80 1.00 10.71 -5.07
C TRP A 80 2.49 10.34 -5.24
N GLN A 81 2.95 10.17 -6.47
CA GLN A 81 4.37 9.93 -6.77
C GLN A 81 5.26 11.10 -6.31
N ARG A 82 4.80 12.35 -6.51
CA ARG A 82 5.51 13.54 -6.01
C ARG A 82 5.56 13.58 -4.49
N ALA A 83 4.48 13.24 -3.80
CA ALA A 83 4.45 13.19 -2.33
C ALA A 83 5.44 12.17 -1.77
N ILE A 84 5.60 11.02 -2.42
CA ILE A 84 6.57 10.00 -2.04
C ILE A 84 8.00 10.45 -2.34
N ASN A 85 8.24 11.00 -3.53
CA ASN A 85 9.57 11.39 -3.97
C ASN A 85 10.08 12.67 -3.28
N GLY A 86 9.19 13.49 -2.71
CA GLY A 86 9.56 14.71 -1.99
C GLY A 86 10.49 14.48 -0.78
N GLY A 87 10.44 13.29 -0.17
CA GLY A 87 11.38 12.89 0.89
C GLY A 87 12.79 12.56 0.38
N LEU A 88 12.90 12.10 -0.87
CA LEU A 88 14.17 11.74 -1.49
C LEU A 88 15.00 12.98 -1.85
N ASP A 89 14.33 14.06 -2.27
CA ASP A 89 14.99 15.33 -2.60
C ASP A 89 15.59 16.00 -1.36
N THR A 90 14.93 15.90 -0.20
CA THR A 90 15.47 16.42 1.06
C THR A 90 16.73 15.67 1.47
N ILE A 91 16.72 14.33 1.42
CA ILE A 91 17.89 13.50 1.74
C ILE A 91 19.06 13.83 0.81
N ARG A 92 18.81 13.98 -0.50
CA ARG A 92 19.87 14.31 -1.47
C ARG A 92 20.50 15.67 -1.19
N VAL A 93 19.69 16.67 -0.85
CA VAL A 93 20.18 18.01 -0.49
C VAL A 93 20.99 17.97 0.81
N THR A 94 20.53 17.25 1.83
CA THR A 94 21.26 17.12 3.10
C THR A 94 22.60 16.41 2.93
N VAL A 95 22.64 15.31 2.16
CA VAL A 95 23.89 14.59 1.87
C VAL A 95 24.89 15.47 1.13
N LEU A 96 24.44 16.22 0.12
CA LEU A 96 25.31 17.15 -0.62
C LEU A 96 25.87 18.26 0.29
N HIS A 97 25.05 18.80 1.21
CA HIS A 97 25.51 19.80 2.17
C HIS A 97 26.55 19.24 3.16
N VAL A 98 26.35 18.01 3.67
CA VAL A 98 27.31 17.37 4.58
C VAL A 98 28.63 17.09 3.87
N ILE A 99 28.60 16.60 2.62
CA ILE A 99 29.81 16.39 1.82
C ILE A 99 30.53 17.73 1.58
N ALA A 100 29.81 18.79 1.24
CA ALA A 100 30.41 20.11 1.03
C ALA A 100 31.08 20.65 2.30
N LEU A 101 30.45 20.49 3.48
CA LEU A 101 31.03 20.87 4.77
C LEU A 101 32.29 20.06 5.12
N LEU A 102 32.28 18.75 4.85
CA LEU A 102 33.45 17.91 5.08
C LEU A 102 34.62 18.31 4.16
N VAL A 103 34.34 18.61 2.89
CA VAL A 103 35.34 19.07 1.93
C VAL A 103 35.92 20.43 2.33
N THR A 104 35.10 21.38 2.78
CA THR A 104 35.62 22.67 3.25
C THR A 104 36.49 22.51 4.50
N VAL A 105 36.07 21.73 5.48
CA VAL A 105 36.88 21.46 6.69
C VAL A 105 38.23 20.81 6.31
N LEU A 106 38.25 19.87 5.37
CA LEU A 106 39.48 19.22 4.90
C LEU A 106 40.41 20.14 4.09
N ILE A 107 39.88 21.19 3.47
CA ILE A 107 40.70 22.18 2.73
C ILE A 107 41.29 23.24 3.67
N PHE A 108 40.61 23.53 4.78
CA PHE A 108 41.01 24.57 5.74
C PHE A 108 41.74 24.04 7.00
N VAL A 109 42.03 22.74 7.07
CA VAL A 109 42.91 22.09 8.07
C VAL A 109 44.23 21.72 7.42
#